data_AF-A0A9P7JDD0-F1
#
_entry.id   AF-A0A9P7JDD0-F1
#
_cell.length_a   1.000
_cell.length_b   1.000
_cell.length_c   1.000
_cell.angle_alpha   90.00
_cell.angle_beta   90.00
_cell.angle_gamma   90.00
#
_symmetry.space_group_name_H-M   'P 1'
#
loop_
_entity.id
_entity.type
_entity.pdbx_description
1 polymer ?
#
loop_
_entity_poly.entity_id
_entity_poly.type
_entity_poly.pdbx_seq_one_letter_code
_entity_poly.pdbx_strand_id
1 'polypeptide(L)' 'DIYTCLQLWALVLNCASVICNRQCPFHQDPRSAPEGFDVMTSVGHYSNGLMTLSNLGIHLQYNSGAMVACS' A
#
# COMPACT_ATOMS: atom_id res chain seq x y z
N ASP A 1 -1.20 -5.35 -15.95
CA ASP A 1 -1.92 -4.11 -16.29
C ASP A 1 -2.84 -3.77 -15.12
N ILE A 2 -2.79 -2.53 -14.63
CA ILE A 2 -3.59 -2.11 -13.47
C ILE A 2 -5.09 -2.19 -13.74
N TYR A 3 -5.53 -1.96 -14.98
CA TYR A 3 -6.94 -2.06 -15.36
C TYR A 3 -7.45 -3.51 -15.27
N THR A 4 -6.67 -4.48 -15.76
CA THR A 4 -6.96 -5.90 -15.61
C THR A 4 -6.97 -6.35 -14.14
N CYS A 5 -6.00 -5.89 -13.33
CA CYS A 5 -5.98 -6.21 -11.90
C CYS A 5 -7.21 -5.66 -11.18
N LEU A 6 -7.64 -4.43 -11.50
CA LEU A 6 -8.85 -3.82 -10.92
C LEU A 6 -10.13 -4.58 -11.31
N GLN A 7 -10.18 -5.22 -12.48
CA GLN A 7 -11.34 -6.03 -12.88
C GLN A 7 -11.39 -7.41 -12.21
N LEU A 8 -10.25 -7.97 -11.83
CA LEU A 8 -10.17 -9.27 -11.14
C LEU A 8 -10.29 -9.13 -9.62
N TRP A 9 -10.00 -7.95 -9.06
CA TRP A 9 -10.08 -7.69 -7.63
C TRP A 9 -11.52 -7.33 -7.22
N ALA A 10 -12.28 -8.32 -6.79
CA ALA A 10 -13.58 -8.13 -6.13
C ALA A 10 -13.42 -7.63 -4.67
N LEU A 11 -12.57 -6.64 -4.41
CA LEU A 11 -12.56 -5.94 -3.13
C LEU A 11 -13.57 -4.79 -3.21
N VAL A 12 -14.44 -4.69 -2.20
CA VAL A 12 -15.26 -3.50 -1.97
C VAL A 12 -14.34 -2.39 -1.45
N LEU A 13 -13.36 -1.98 -2.27
CA LEU A 13 -12.53 -0.83 -1.95
C LEU A 13 -13.45 0.38 -1.96
N ASN A 14 -13.61 1.01 -0.81
CA ASN A 14 -14.34 2.27 -0.69
C ASN A 14 -13.55 3.44 -1.34
N CYS A 15 -12.24 3.28 -1.51
CA CYS A 15 -11.33 4.30 -2.01
C CYS A 15 -10.11 3.66 -2.67
N ALA A 16 -9.58 4.31 -3.70
CA ALA A 16 -8.28 4.00 -4.29
C ALA A 16 -7.47 5.30 -4.39
N SER A 17 -6.22 5.25 -3.96
CA SER A 17 -5.28 6.38 -4.04
C SER A 17 -3.98 5.92 -4.71
N VAL A 18 -3.26 6.87 -5.31
CA VAL A 18 -1.97 6.61 -5.96
C VAL A 18 -0.94 7.56 -5.36
N ILE A 19 0.13 7.00 -4.81
CA ILE A 19 1.29 7.76 -4.32
C ILE A 19 2.38 7.71 -5.39
N CYS A 20 2.55 8.81 -6.13
CA CYS A 20 3.56 8.92 -7.19
C CYS A 20 4.93 9.39 -6.69
N ASN A 21 5.04 9.74 -5.40
CA ASN A 21 6.29 10.22 -4.81
C ASN A 21 7.24 9.05 -4.54
N ARG A 22 8.55 9.28 -4.68
CA ARG A 22 9.58 8.28 -4.28
C ARG A 22 9.60 8.01 -2.77
N GLN A 23 9.06 8.93 -1.97
CA GLN A 23 8.96 8.82 -0.52
C GLN A 23 7.67 9.51 -0.06
N CYS A 24 6.93 8.86 0.83
CA CYS A 24 5.81 9.46 1.53
C CYS A 24 6.26 9.94 2.92
N PRO A 25 5.83 11.11 3.42
CA PRO A 25 5.98 11.46 4.82
C PRO A 25 5.34 10.41 5.73
N PHE A 26 5.84 10.29 6.96
CA PHE A 26 5.15 9.47 7.96
C PHE A 26 3.76 10.04 8.22
N HIS A 27 2.76 9.19 8.08
CA HIS A 27 1.36 9.49 8.33
C HIS A 27 0.67 8.24 8.85
N GLN A 28 -0.54 8.43 9.37
CA GLN A 28 -1.46 7.37 9.72
C GLN A 28 -2.74 7.70 8.97
N ASP A 29 -3.30 6.75 8.24
CA ASP A 29 -4.58 6.94 7.56
C ASP A 29 -5.70 6.97 8.61
N PRO A 30 -6.38 8.10 8.79
CA PRO A 30 -7.45 8.19 9.77
C PRO A 30 -8.73 7.64 9.15
N ARG A 31 -9.48 6.85 9.93
CA ARG A 31 -10.86 6.35 9.65
C ARG A 31 -10.99 5.04 8.87
N SER A 32 -10.14 4.06 9.13
CA SER A 32 -10.45 2.66 8.82
C SER A 32 -11.59 2.18 9.75
N ALA A 33 -12.59 1.48 9.18
CA ALA A 33 -13.54 0.72 10.01
C ALA A 33 -12.76 -0.38 10.76
N PRO A 34 -13.19 -0.82 11.95
CA PRO A 34 -12.49 -1.87 12.71
C PRO A 34 -12.28 -3.17 11.92
N GLU A 35 -13.20 -3.47 10.99
CA GLU A 35 -13.15 -4.61 10.07
C GLU A 35 -12.41 -4.34 8.75
N GLY A 36 -11.98 -3.09 8.52
CA GLY A 36 -11.28 -2.65 7.33
C GLY A 36 -9.77 -2.88 7.42
N PHE A 37 -9.14 -3.03 6.27
CA PHE A 37 -7.69 -3.03 6.14
C PHE A 37 -7.29 -2.30 4.85
N ASP A 38 -6.14 -1.65 4.89
CA ASP A 38 -5.53 -1.00 3.75
C ASP A 38 -4.62 -2.00 3.05
N VAL A 39 -4.80 -2.14 1.73
CA VAL A 39 -3.91 -2.92 0.87
C VAL A 39 -3.09 -1.97 0.04
N MET A 40 -1.78 -1.99 0.26
CA MET A 40 -0.83 -1.19 -0.49
C MET A 40 -0.04 -2.11 -1.42
N THR A 41 0.01 -1.75 -2.70
CA THR A 41 0.92 -2.38 -3.66
C THR A 41 1.83 -1.34 -4.31
N SER A 42 3.01 -1.81 -4.68
CA SER A 42 4.03 -1.00 -5.31
C SER A 42 4.25 -1.48 -6.75
N VAL A 43 4.30 -0.54 -7.70
CA VAL A 43 4.49 -0.83 -9.12
C VAL A 43 5.48 0.18 -9.71
N GLY A 44 6.49 -0.30 -10.42
CA GLY A 44 7.40 0.55 -11.19
C GLY A 44 8.81 -0.02 -11.34
N HIS A 45 9.66 0.65 -12.10
CA HIS A 45 11.06 0.24 -12.23
C HIS A 45 11.91 0.89 -11.15
N TYR A 46 11.98 0.25 -9.99
CA TYR A 46 12.86 0.67 -8.90
C TYR A 46 13.30 -0.52 -8.05
N SER A 47 14.41 -0.32 -7.32
CA SER A 47 14.98 -1.27 -6.38
C SER A 47 15.20 -0.61 -5.02
N ASN A 48 15.25 -1.42 -3.96
CA ASN A 48 15.48 -0.99 -2.59
C ASN A 48 14.37 -0.09 -2.02
N GLY A 49 13.12 -0.37 -2.38
CA GLY A 49 11.99 0.24 -1.69
C GLY A 49 11.92 -0.23 -0.24
N LEU A 50 11.47 0.65 0.64
CA LEU A 50 11.35 0.37 2.07
C LEU A 50 9.99 0.86 2.57
N MET A 51 9.23 -0.04 3.20
CA MET A 51 8.04 0.32 3.97
C MET A 51 8.42 0.28 5.45
N THR A 52 8.25 1.41 6.13
CA THR A 52 8.50 1.54 7.57
C THR A 52 7.20 1.78 8.31
N LEU A 53 6.87 0.88 9.23
CA LEU A 53 5.75 1.02 10.15
C LEU A 53 6.33 1.41 11.53
N SER A 54 6.67 2.69 11.69
CA SER A 54 7.47 3.20 12.81
C SER A 54 6.88 2.85 14.19
N ASN A 55 5.57 2.94 14.36
CA ASN A 55 4.90 2.63 15.62
C ASN A 55 5.00 1.15 16.02
N LEU A 56 5.28 0.27 15.04
CA LEU A 56 5.46 -1.17 15.26
C LEU A 56 6.93 -1.58 15.24
N GLY A 57 7.86 -0.68 14.91
CA GLY A 57 9.28 -1.00 14.73
C GLY A 57 9.55 -1.96 13.56
N ILE A 58 8.65 -2.03 12.58
CA ILE A 58 8.74 -2.95 11.45
C ILE A 58 9.30 -2.23 10.23
N HIS A 59 10.25 -2.89 9.55
CA HIS A 59 10.84 -2.45 8.29
C HIS A 59 10.76 -3.58 7.27
N LEU A 60 10.09 -3.33 6.14
CA LEU A 60 9.87 -4.32 5.09
C LEU A 60 10.53 -3.85 3.79
N GLN A 61 11.23 -4.77 3.12
CA GLN A 61 11.64 -4.51 1.75
C GLN A 61 10.40 -4.43 0.86
N TYR A 62 10.20 -3.26 0.25
CA TYR A 62 8.97 -2.91 -0.45
C TYR A 62 9.28 -2.54 -1.91
N ASN A 63 9.87 -3.49 -2.63
CA ASN A 63 10.21 -3.33 -4.05
C ASN A 63 8.95 -3.39 -4.93
N SER A 64 9.10 -3.10 -6.23
CA SER A 64 8.03 -3.29 -7.21
C SER A 64 7.48 -4.71 -7.18
N GLY A 65 6.16 -4.83 -7.14
CA GLY A 65 5.42 -6.09 -7.03
C GLY A 65 5.12 -6.53 -5.58
N ALA A 66 5.68 -5.85 -4.57
CA ALA A 66 5.33 -6.11 -3.18
C ALA A 66 3.88 -5.68 -2.87
N MET A 67 3.25 -6.41 -1.95
CA MET A 67 1.93 -6.10 -1.42
C MET A 67 1.96 -6.24 0.10
N VAL A 68 1.38 -5.27 0.80
CA VAL A 68 1.23 -5.27 2.26
C VAL A 68 -0.22 -4.95 2.58
N ALA A 69 -0.79 -5.69 3.53
CA ALA A 69 -2.09 -5.41 4.10
C ALA A 69 -1.92 -5.03 5.58
N CYS A 70 -2.54 -3.94 6.02
CA CYS A 70 -2.50 -3.48 7.40
C CYS A 70 -3.88 -2.99 7.87
N SER A 71 -4.16 -3.18 9.16
CA SER A 71 -5.39 -2.73 9.85
C SER A 71 -5.05 -1.78 10.98
#